data_AF-A0AAU7TH97-F1
#
_entry.id   AF-A0AAU7TH97-F1
#
_cell.length_a   1.000
_cell.length_b   1.000
_cell.length_c   1.000
_cell.angle_alpha   90.00
_cell.angle_beta   90.00
_cell.angle_gamma   90.00
#
_symmetry.space_group_name_H-M   'P 1'
#
loop_
_entity.id
_entity.type
_entity.pdbx_description
1 polymer ?
#
loop_
_entity_poly.entity_id
_entity_poly.type
_entity_poly.pdbx_seq_one_letter_code
_entity_poly.pdbx_strand_id
1 'polypeptide(L)'
;MTAEASRTVAVPRVAESPVAIECTLHTTLELGDCTLVIGRVRHLAIDNAMLDDGHPEVRRLRPLARLGKDEWTTLGEVREISRIRYSDWPGHFTPPGEK
;
A
#
# COMPACT_ATOMS: atom_id res chain seq x y z
N MET A 1 15.14 -8.18 12.91
CA MET A 1 13.71 -8.43 12.62
C MET A 1 13.22 -9.47 13.58
N THR A 2 12.21 -9.13 14.37
CA THR A 2 11.63 -9.94 15.43
C THR A 2 10.19 -10.29 15.08
N ALA A 3 9.75 -11.48 15.49
CA ALA A 3 8.39 -11.95 15.26
C ALA A 3 7.46 -11.45 16.37
N GLU A 4 6.25 -11.03 16.00
CA GLU A 4 5.20 -10.64 16.91
C GLU A 4 3.90 -11.37 16.56
N ALA A 5 3.16 -11.82 17.57
CA ALA A 5 1.90 -12.53 17.34
C ALA A 5 0.88 -11.63 16.63
N SER A 6 0.26 -12.16 15.57
CA SER A 6 -0.85 -11.53 14.88
C SER A 6 -2.15 -11.67 15.68
N ARG A 7 -3.12 -10.79 15.44
CA ARG A 7 -4.38 -10.72 16.18
C ARG A 7 -5.41 -11.76 15.72
N THR A 8 -5.49 -12.00 14.42
CA THR A 8 -6.60 -12.74 13.77
C THR A 8 -6.16 -13.96 12.96
N VAL A 9 -4.84 -14.15 12.78
CA VAL A 9 -4.24 -15.27 12.05
C VAL A 9 -3.07 -15.86 12.84
N ALA A 10 -2.72 -17.13 12.58
CA ALA A 10 -1.65 -17.82 13.31
C ALA A 10 -0.23 -17.40 12.87
N VAL A 11 -0.08 -16.83 11.66
CA VAL A 11 1.21 -16.40 11.12
C VAL A 11 1.62 -15.10 11.81
N PRO A 12 2.84 -14.98 12.37
CA PRO A 12 3.28 -13.76 13.05
C PRO A 12 3.55 -12.62 12.06
N ARG A 13 3.49 -11.38 12.56
CA ARG A 13 3.95 -10.18 11.84
C ARG A 13 5.39 -9.83 12.24
N VAL A 14 6.02 -8.94 11.48
CA VAL A 14 7.32 -8.35 11.84
C VAL A 14 7.08 -7.21 12.83
N ALA A 15 7.69 -7.29 14.00
CA ALA A 15 7.46 -6.31 15.07
C ALA A 15 7.92 -4.90 14.67
N GLU A 16 9.04 -4.80 13.96
CA GLU A 16 9.62 -3.52 13.51
C GLU A 16 8.87 -2.90 12.31
N SER A 17 7.91 -3.60 11.71
CA SER A 17 7.11 -3.03 10.62
C SER A 17 6.00 -2.13 11.19
N PRO A 18 5.88 -0.87 10.74
CA PRO A 18 4.85 0.05 11.24
C PRO A 18 3.44 -0.31 10.74
N VAL A 19 3.34 -1.17 9.73
CA VAL A 19 2.08 -1.66 9.16
C VAL A 19 2.21 -3.16 8.89
N ALA A 20 1.17 -3.93 9.23
CA ALA A 20 1.01 -5.31 8.83
C ALA A 20 -0.45 -5.59 8.43
N ILE A 21 -0.62 -6.33 7.33
CA ILE A 21 -1.93 -6.74 6.82
C ILE A 21 -2.10 -8.22 7.09
N GLU A 22 -2.99 -8.56 8.01
CA GLU A 22 -3.33 -9.95 8.31
C GLU A 22 -4.36 -10.45 7.31
N CYS A 23 -4.03 -11.54 6.61
CA CYS A 23 -4.85 -12.09 5.54
C CYS A 23 -5.09 -13.59 5.72
N THR A 24 -6.25 -14.04 5.24
CA THR A 24 -6.51 -15.47 4.98
C THR A 24 -6.51 -15.71 3.47
N LEU A 25 -6.09 -16.89 3.02
CA LEU A 25 -6.11 -17.21 1.59
C LEU A 25 -7.54 -17.16 1.07
N HIS A 26 -7.78 -16.36 0.04
CA HIS A 26 -9.04 -16.35 -0.67
C HIS A 26 -8.99 -17.29 -1.88
N THR A 27 -7.96 -17.16 -2.72
CA THR A 27 -7.69 -18.05 -3.86
C THR A 27 -6.26 -17.85 -4.39
N THR A 28 -5.81 -18.76 -5.24
CA THR A 28 -4.60 -18.61 -6.07
C THR A 28 -4.95 -18.76 -7.54
N LEU A 29 -4.20 -18.09 -8.42
CA LEU A 29 -4.30 -18.22 -9.87
C LEU A 29 -2.90 -18.40 -10.45
N GLU A 30 -2.67 -19.48 -11.20
CA GLU A 30 -1.41 -19.67 -11.92
C GLU A 30 -1.41 -18.84 -13.21
N LEU A 31 -0.35 -18.05 -13.39
CA LEU A 31 -0.14 -17.16 -14.53
C LEU A 31 1.27 -17.41 -15.08
N GLY A 32 1.38 -18.36 -16.02
CA GLY A 32 2.67 -18.78 -16.55
C GLY A 32 3.52 -19.47 -15.48
N ASP A 33 4.64 -18.85 -15.11
CA ASP A 33 5.57 -19.29 -14.05
C ASP A 33 5.35 -18.58 -12.70
N CYS A 34 4.27 -17.80 -12.57
CA CYS A 34 3.93 -17.03 -11.38
C CYS A 34 2.61 -17.47 -10.76
N THR A 35 2.52 -17.47 -9.43
CA THR A 35 1.27 -17.68 -8.70
C THR A 35 0.75 -16.35 -8.16
N LEU A 36 -0.40 -15.89 -8.66
CA LEU A 36 -1.11 -14.76 -8.08
C LEU A 36 -1.90 -15.22 -6.84
N VAL A 37 -1.51 -14.72 -5.67
CA VAL A 37 -2.18 -15.02 -4.39
C VAL A 37 -3.14 -13.89 -4.04
N ILE A 38 -4.42 -14.21 -3.87
CA ILE A 38 -5.45 -13.25 -3.44
C ILE A 38 -5.78 -13.53 -1.97
N GLY A 39 -5.52 -12.54 -1.11
CA GLY A 39 -5.80 -12.62 0.32
C GLY A 39 -7.06 -11.85 0.71
N ARG A 40 -7.87 -12.40 1.63
CA ARG A 40 -8.94 -11.67 2.32
C ARG A 40 -8.38 -11.03 3.58
N VAL A 41 -8.36 -9.70 3.61
CA VAL A 41 -7.93 -8.91 4.77
C VAL A 41 -8.83 -9.21 5.97
N ARG A 42 -8.22 -9.51 7.12
CA ARG A 42 -8.88 -9.75 8.40
C ARG A 42 -8.59 -8.66 9.41
N HIS A 43 -7.38 -8.11 9.39
CA HIS A 43 -6.95 -7.06 10.30
C HIS A 43 -5.83 -6.22 9.70
N LEU A 44 -5.79 -4.93 10.06
CA LEU A 44 -4.68 -4.03 9.81
C LEU A 44 -4.09 -3.63 11.15
N ALA A 45 -2.86 -4.06 11.43
CA ALA A 45 -2.08 -3.54 12.54
C ALA A 45 -1.27 -2.35 12.02
N ILE A 46 -1.53 -1.16 12.57
CA ILE A 46 -0.86 0.08 12.17
C ILE A 46 -0.39 0.80 13.43
N ASP A 47 0.86 1.25 13.45
CA ASP A 47 1.35 2.17 14.48
C ASP A 47 0.58 3.49 14.40
N ASN A 48 -0.07 3.87 15.50
CA ASN A 48 -0.85 5.11 15.60
C ASN A 48 -0.03 6.35 15.25
N ALA A 49 1.29 6.34 15.45
CA ALA A 49 2.15 7.45 15.06
C ALA A 49 2.15 7.69 13.53
N MET A 50 1.84 6.66 12.74
CA MET A 50 1.76 6.73 11.28
C MET A 50 0.40 7.20 10.76
N LEU A 51 -0.59 7.39 11.65
CA LEU A 51 -1.92 7.83 11.29
C LEU A 51 -2.06 9.35 11.42
N ASP A 52 -2.78 9.95 10.49
CA ASP A 52 -3.32 11.29 10.58
C ASP A 52 -4.84 11.21 10.43
N ASP A 53 -5.59 11.69 11.44
CA ASP A 53 -7.05 11.56 11.54
C ASP A 53 -7.57 10.14 11.22
N GLY A 54 -6.94 9.13 11.83
CA GLY A 54 -7.28 7.72 11.64
C GLY A 54 -6.90 7.12 10.28
N HIS A 55 -6.28 7.89 9.38
CA HIS A 55 -5.84 7.44 8.06
C HIS A 55 -4.31 7.32 8.00
N PRO A 56 -3.76 6.26 7.36
CA PRO A 56 -2.32 6.16 7.18
C PRO A 56 -1.76 7.34 6.37
N GLU A 57 -0.81 8.07 6.95
CA GLU A 57 -0.19 9.23 6.31
C GLU A 57 1.13 8.80 5.67
N VAL A 58 1.25 9.02 4.36
CA VAL A 58 2.32 8.44 3.53
C VAL A 58 3.71 9.01 3.87
N ARG A 59 3.81 10.28 4.26
CA ARG A 59 5.06 10.93 4.65
C ARG A 59 5.56 10.41 5.99
N ARG A 60 4.68 10.01 6.91
CA ARG A 60 5.05 9.33 8.16
C ARG A 60 5.49 7.89 7.91
N LEU A 61 4.75 7.16 7.07
CA LEU A 61 5.05 5.78 6.70
C LEU A 61 6.39 5.60 5.97
N ARG A 62 6.78 6.57 5.13
CA ARG A 62 8.03 6.55 4.33
C ARG A 62 8.25 5.20 3.60
N PRO A 63 7.29 4.73 2.78
CA PRO A 63 7.41 3.44 2.13
C PRO A 63 8.57 3.42 1.12
N LEU A 64 9.14 2.24 0.92
CA LEU A 64 10.04 1.96 -0.19
C LEU A 64 9.24 1.47 -1.41
N ALA A 65 9.66 1.89 -2.60
CA ALA A 65 9.15 1.37 -3.85
C ALA A 65 10.28 0.69 -4.65
N ARG A 66 9.98 -0.47 -5.23
CA ARG A 66 10.88 -1.17 -6.16
C ARG A 66 10.80 -0.49 -7.53
N LEU A 67 11.94 -0.28 -8.17
CA LEU A 67 12.06 0.23 -9.53
C LEU A 67 12.47 -0.92 -10.47
N GLY A 68 13.20 -0.61 -11.55
CA GLY A 68 13.77 -1.62 -12.43
C GLY A 68 14.96 -2.34 -11.79
N LYS A 69 15.18 -3.62 -12.14
CA LYS A 69 16.32 -4.40 -11.63
C LYS A 69 16.39 -4.34 -10.10
N ASP A 70 17.56 -4.08 -9.52
CA ASP A 70 17.81 -3.98 -8.07
C ASP A 70 17.71 -2.54 -7.52
N GLU A 71 17.02 -1.67 -8.24
CA GLU A 71 16.85 -0.27 -7.84
C GLU A 71 15.63 -0.09 -6.95
N TRP A 72 15.75 0.82 -5.98
CA TRP A 72 14.70 1.17 -5.02
C TRP A 72 14.69 2.68 -4.79
N THR A 73 13.53 3.22 -4.43
CA THR A 73 13.37 4.63 -4.05
C THR A 73 12.60 4.79 -2.75
N THR A 74 12.87 5.89 -2.05
CA THR A 74 11.97 6.43 -1.03
C THR A 74 10.87 7.26 -1.70
N LEU A 75 9.94 7.77 -0.88
CA LEU A 75 8.91 8.69 -1.34
C LEU A 75 9.51 9.94 -1.99
N GLY A 76 9.06 10.26 -3.22
CA GLY A 76 9.38 11.50 -3.92
C GLY A 76 8.43 12.65 -3.54
N GLU A 77 8.17 13.54 -4.49
CA GLU A 77 7.17 14.60 -4.33
C GLU A 77 5.75 14.01 -4.23
N VAL A 78 5.06 14.23 -3.12
CA VAL A 78 3.64 13.86 -2.96
C VAL A 78 2.77 15.01 -3.44
N ARG A 79 1.88 14.72 -4.39
CA ARG A 79 0.88 15.65 -4.93
C ARG A 79 -0.51 15.19 -4.55
N GLU A 80 -1.35 16.14 -4.16
CA GLU A 80 -2.76 15.90 -3.90
C GLU A 80 -3.57 16.26 -5.15
N ILE A 81 -4.14 15.26 -5.81
CA ILE A 81 -4.90 15.42 -7.05
C ILE A 81 -6.23 14.69 -6.88
N SER A 82 -7.33 15.43 -6.98
CA SER A 82 -8.66 14.82 -6.98
C SER A 82 -8.94 14.11 -8.29
N ARG A 83 -9.46 12.89 -8.23
CA ARG A 83 -9.88 12.15 -9.42
C ARG A 83 -11.07 12.86 -10.07
N ILE A 84 -10.95 13.23 -11.34
CA ILE A 84 -12.07 13.75 -12.14
C ILE A 84 -13.11 12.63 -12.28
N ARG A 85 -14.38 12.93 -11.98
CA ARG A 85 -15.47 11.97 -12.23
C ARG A 85 -15.60 11.78 -13.74
N TYR A 86 -16.00 10.58 -14.16
CA TYR A 86 -16.09 10.29 -15.60
C TYR A 86 -17.05 11.23 -16.34
N SER A 87 -18.16 11.62 -15.69
CA SER A 87 -19.13 12.60 -16.21
C SER A 87 -18.53 13.98 -16.47
N ASP A 88 -17.48 14.32 -15.74
CA ASP A 88 -16.87 15.65 -15.72
C ASP A 88 -15.54 15.64 -16.52
N TRP A 89 -15.26 14.54 -17.22
CA TRP A 89 -14.02 14.35 -17.97
C TRP A 89 -14.01 15.22 -19.23
N PRO A 90 -13.08 16.19 -19.36
CA PRO A 90 -13.04 17.10 -20.51
C PRO A 90 -12.46 16.45 -21.79
N GLY A 91 -12.34 15.12 -21.84
CA GLY A 91 -11.78 14.37 -22.97
C GLY A 91 -10.25 14.29 -22.98
N HIS A 92 -9.55 15.13 -22.22
CA HIS A 92 -8.09 15.18 -22.15
C HIS A 92 -7.62 15.58 -20.74
N PHE A 93 -6.37 15.21 -20.39
CA PHE A 93 -5.73 15.71 -19.17
C PHE A 93 -4.85 16.91 -19.52
N THR A 94 -5.03 18.02 -18.80
CA THR A 94 -4.10 19.15 -18.83
C THR A 94 -3.42 19.26 -17.47
N PRO A 95 -2.08 19.16 -17.39
CA PRO A 95 -1.36 19.31 -16.12
C PRO A 95 -1.59 20.70 -15.51
N PRO A 96 -1.73 20.82 -14.18
CA PRO A 96 -1.75 22.12 -13.53
C PRO A 96 -0.45 22.89 -13.80
N GLY A 97 -0.55 24.10 -14.37
CA GLY A 97 0.59 25.01 -14.61
C GLY A 97 0.98 25.20 -16.08
N GLU A 98 0.36 24.46 -17.00
CA GLU A 98 0.53 24.64 -18.45
C GLU A 98 -0.67 25.44 -18.99
N LYS A 99 -0.47 26.73 -19.27
CA LYS A 99 -1.39 27.58 -20.04
C LYS A 99 -0.71 28.05 -21.31
#